data_AF-A0A6P3Y7L0-F1
#
_entry.id   AF-A0A6P3Y7L0-F1
#
_cell.length_a   1.000
_cell.length_b   1.000
_cell.length_c   1.000
_cell.angle_alpha   90.00
_cell.angle_beta   90.00
_cell.angle_gamma   90.00
#
_symmetry.space_group_name_H-M   'P 1'
#
loop_
_entity.id
_entity.type
_entity.pdbx_description
1 polymer ?
#
loop_
_entity_poly.entity_id
_entity_poly.type
_entity_poly.pdbx_seq_one_letter_code
_entity_poly.pdbx_strand_id
1 'polypeptide(L)'
;METCLTATCAAATTSSASTSVFLQLVQTILTAQCSFNNKNIYPPDRTEEIAYNNIEYDFIIVGAGTAGSIIANRLTEIENWKVLLIEAGDDPSAISEIPLLFPETLLTSEDYAYNAEPDESICQSFKNKVCKWNSGKALGGSSTINGLMYTYGNDEDYNEWSRMGNEGWSFEEVLPYFKKSQACD
;
A
#
# COMPACT_ATOMS: atom_id res chain seq x y z
N MET A 1 -22.74 -8.86 6.05
CA MET A 1 -21.75 -9.96 6.01
C MET A 1 -20.59 -9.67 6.95
N GLU A 2 -20.18 -8.40 7.11
CA GLU A 2 -19.17 -7.94 8.08
C GLU A 2 -19.52 -8.23 9.55
N THR A 3 -20.79 -8.19 9.94
CA THR A 3 -21.24 -8.44 11.32
C THR A 3 -21.07 -9.89 11.79
N CYS A 4 -20.92 -10.87 10.89
CA CYS A 4 -20.60 -12.25 11.27
C CYS A 4 -19.09 -12.47 11.51
N LEU A 5 -18.23 -11.71 10.84
CA LEU A 5 -16.76 -11.85 10.96
C LEU A 5 -16.27 -11.33 12.32
N THR A 6 -16.77 -10.17 12.76
CA THR A 6 -16.39 -9.57 14.05
C THR A 6 -16.88 -10.38 15.25
N ALA A 7 -18.07 -10.99 15.17
CA ALA A 7 -18.61 -11.86 16.21
C ALA A 7 -17.79 -13.15 16.42
N THR A 8 -17.05 -13.61 15.40
CA THR A 8 -16.31 -14.87 15.44
C THR A 8 -14.94 -14.73 16.14
N CYS A 9 -14.27 -13.58 16.04
CA CYS A 9 -12.96 -13.37 16.68
C CYS A 9 -13.05 -13.29 18.22
N ALA A 10 -14.17 -12.82 18.81
CA ALA A 10 -14.32 -12.70 20.27
C ALA A 10 -14.52 -14.05 20.98
N ALA A 11 -15.17 -15.02 20.32
CA ALA A 11 -15.47 -16.34 20.88
C ALA A 11 -14.23 -17.27 20.99
N ALA A 12 -13.12 -16.90 20.35
CA ALA A 12 -11.89 -17.67 20.27
C ALA A 12 -11.11 -17.80 21.59
N THR A 13 -11.35 -16.91 22.56
CA THR A 13 -10.49 -16.72 23.73
C THR A 13 -10.98 -17.44 24.99
N THR A 14 -12.13 -18.14 24.93
CA THR A 14 -12.72 -18.81 26.09
C THR A 14 -13.06 -20.27 25.82
N SER A 15 -12.09 -21.18 25.92
CA SER A 15 -12.44 -22.57 26.28
C SER A 15 -11.32 -23.29 27.04
N SER A 16 -11.62 -23.57 28.31
CA SER A 16 -10.90 -24.48 29.19
C SER A 16 -11.52 -25.88 29.07
N ALA A 17 -11.10 -26.68 28.10
CA ALA A 17 -11.33 -28.13 28.07
C ALA A 17 -10.45 -28.76 26.98
N SER A 18 -10.04 -30.02 27.17
CA SER A 18 -9.21 -30.83 26.26
C SER A 18 -9.77 -30.87 24.84
N THR A 19 -9.47 -29.85 24.04
CA THR A 19 -9.84 -29.74 22.64
C THR A 19 -9.00 -30.72 21.83
N SER A 20 -9.65 -31.48 20.94
CA SER A 20 -8.97 -32.21 19.87
C SER A 20 -7.96 -31.30 19.17
N VAL A 21 -6.78 -31.83 18.83
CA VAL A 21 -5.73 -31.11 18.08
C VAL A 21 -6.29 -30.43 16.83
N PHE A 22 -7.31 -31.04 16.20
CA PHE A 22 -8.03 -30.44 15.09
C PHE A 22 -8.73 -29.12 15.45
N LEU A 23 -9.45 -29.07 16.57
CA LEU A 23 -10.13 -27.84 17.01
C LEU A 23 -9.13 -26.78 17.45
N GLN A 24 -8.00 -27.16 18.04
CA GLN A 24 -6.90 -26.22 18.33
C GLN A 24 -6.30 -25.65 17.05
N LEU A 25 -6.09 -26.49 16.03
CA LEU A 25 -5.61 -26.03 14.73
C LEU A 25 -6.60 -25.05 14.09
N VAL A 26 -7.89 -25.39 14.05
CA VAL A 26 -8.95 -24.51 13.52
C VAL A 26 -8.98 -23.19 14.30
N GLN A 27 -8.92 -23.24 15.64
CA GLN A 27 -8.92 -22.04 16.48
C GLN A 27 -7.69 -21.17 16.25
N THR A 28 -6.52 -21.79 16.06
CA THR A 28 -5.26 -21.10 15.75
C THR A 28 -5.32 -20.44 14.39
N ILE A 29 -5.87 -21.11 13.37
CA ILE A 29 -6.02 -20.53 12.03
C ILE A 29 -6.96 -19.33 12.07
N LEU A 30 -8.12 -19.45 12.75
CA LEU A 30 -9.08 -18.35 12.86
C LEU A 30 -8.51 -17.12 13.59
N THR A 31 -7.74 -17.33 14.65
CA THR A 31 -7.09 -16.22 15.39
C THR A 31 -5.93 -15.59 14.62
N ALA A 32 -5.14 -16.41 13.92
CA ALA A 32 -4.09 -15.90 13.03
C ALA A 32 -4.68 -15.02 11.91
N GLN A 33 -5.83 -15.42 11.33
CA GLN A 33 -6.52 -14.63 10.31
C GLN A 33 -6.96 -13.24 10.82
N CYS A 34 -7.41 -13.12 12.08
CA CYS A 34 -7.76 -11.82 12.66
C CYS A 34 -6.51 -10.92 12.87
N SER A 35 -5.30 -11.51 12.94
CA SER A 35 -4.03 -10.77 13.12
C SER A 35 -3.51 -10.16 11.82
N PHE A 36 -3.75 -10.81 10.67
CA PHE A 36 -3.30 -10.35 9.35
C PHE A 36 -4.20 -9.28 8.70
N ASN A 37 -5.39 -9.04 9.24
CA ASN A 37 -6.34 -8.06 8.68
C ASN A 37 -6.79 -7.05 9.74
N ASN A 38 -5.84 -6.58 10.55
CA ASN A 38 -6.12 -5.65 11.63
C ASN A 38 -6.27 -4.23 11.09
N LYS A 39 -7.49 -3.84 10.70
CA LYS A 39 -7.81 -2.48 10.22
C LYS A 39 -7.43 -1.35 11.18
N ASN A 40 -7.23 -1.63 12.47
CA ASN A 40 -6.86 -0.59 13.44
C ASN A 40 -5.42 -0.07 13.27
N ILE A 41 -4.61 -0.67 12.38
CA ILE A 41 -3.26 -0.17 12.08
C ILE A 41 -3.28 0.99 11.07
N TYR A 42 -4.38 1.17 10.35
CA TYR A 42 -4.55 2.23 9.36
C TYR A 42 -5.29 3.44 9.95
N PRO A 43 -5.04 4.65 9.41
CA PRO A 43 -5.76 5.85 9.85
C PRO A 43 -7.28 5.70 9.63
N PRO A 44 -8.12 6.18 10.56
CA PRO A 44 -9.57 6.12 10.38
C PRO A 44 -10.00 7.00 9.19
N ASP A 45 -11.02 6.57 8.46
CA ASP A 45 -11.66 7.39 7.44
C ASP A 45 -12.34 8.61 8.09
N ARG A 46 -11.97 9.80 7.61
CA ARG A 46 -12.48 11.10 8.08
C ARG A 46 -13.29 11.83 7.01
N THR A 47 -13.71 11.15 5.94
CA THR A 47 -14.44 11.74 4.81
C THR A 47 -15.65 12.55 5.26
N GLU A 48 -16.48 12.00 6.14
CA GLU A 48 -17.66 12.68 6.68
C GLU A 48 -17.26 13.95 7.45
N GLU A 49 -16.27 13.86 8.34
CA GLU A 49 -15.81 15.03 9.10
C GLU A 49 -15.29 16.13 8.17
N ILE A 50 -14.54 15.77 7.13
CA ILE A 50 -13.91 16.72 6.22
C ILE A 50 -14.93 17.31 5.23
N ALA A 51 -15.87 16.51 4.74
CA ALA A 51 -16.88 16.95 3.77
C ALA A 51 -17.89 17.94 4.36
N TYR A 52 -18.19 17.81 5.66
CA TYR A 52 -19.19 18.65 6.34
C TYR A 52 -18.60 19.81 7.16
N ASN A 53 -17.28 19.88 7.31
CA ASN A 53 -16.60 20.98 7.99
C ASN A 53 -15.70 21.74 7.01
N ASN A 54 -15.73 23.06 7.05
CA ASN A 54 -14.85 23.90 6.22
C ASN A 54 -13.45 23.99 6.85
N ILE A 55 -12.71 22.87 6.84
CA ILE A 55 -11.36 22.77 7.42
C ILE A 55 -10.33 23.23 6.38
N GLU A 56 -9.48 24.19 6.78
CA GLU A 56 -8.34 24.62 5.98
C GLU A 56 -7.10 23.76 6.30
N TYR A 57 -6.35 23.43 5.25
CA TYR A 57 -5.12 22.64 5.30
C TYR A 57 -3.96 23.42 4.68
N ASP A 58 -2.76 23.24 5.22
CA ASP A 58 -1.54 23.82 4.65
C ASP A 58 -1.11 23.05 3.38
N PHE A 59 -1.32 21.73 3.39
CA PHE A 59 -0.97 20.85 2.28
C PHE A 59 -2.08 19.84 2.01
N ILE A 60 -2.35 19.60 0.71
CA ILE A 60 -3.24 18.55 0.24
C ILE A 60 -2.44 17.60 -0.63
N ILE A 61 -2.41 16.33 -0.25
CA ILE A 61 -1.74 15.26 -0.98
C ILE A 61 -2.82 14.39 -1.61
N VAL A 62 -2.79 14.27 -2.94
CA VAL A 62 -3.74 13.46 -3.70
C VAL A 62 -3.06 12.15 -4.08
N GLY A 63 -3.51 11.06 -3.45
CA GLY A 63 -2.94 9.72 -3.52
C GLY A 63 -2.06 9.40 -2.31
N ALA A 64 -2.49 8.43 -1.50
CA ALA A 64 -1.71 7.83 -0.41
C ALA A 64 -0.80 6.69 -0.92
N GLY A 65 -0.33 6.79 -2.16
CA GLY A 65 0.62 5.86 -2.74
C GLY A 65 2.02 5.93 -2.11
N THR A 66 2.98 5.24 -2.73
CA THR A 66 4.36 5.12 -2.24
C THR A 66 5.01 6.47 -1.93
N ALA A 67 4.94 7.45 -2.84
CA ALA A 67 5.50 8.77 -2.61
C ALA A 67 4.60 9.65 -1.71
N GLY A 68 3.28 9.60 -1.91
CA GLY A 68 2.33 10.44 -1.18
C GLY A 68 2.36 10.16 0.32
N SER A 69 2.44 8.89 0.71
CA SER A 69 2.59 8.48 2.11
C SER A 69 3.90 8.98 2.75
N ILE A 70 5.00 8.97 2.00
CA ILE A 70 6.29 9.51 2.48
C ILE A 70 6.20 11.03 2.68
N ILE A 71 5.62 11.75 1.72
CA ILE A 71 5.45 13.20 1.81
C ILE A 71 4.55 13.55 2.99
N ALA A 72 3.43 12.85 3.17
CA ALA A 72 2.53 13.04 4.30
C ALA A 72 3.28 12.86 5.62
N ASN A 73 4.00 11.75 5.77
CA ASN A 73 4.80 11.46 6.95
C ASN A 73 5.78 12.59 7.30
N ARG A 74 6.53 13.09 6.30
CA ARG A 74 7.53 14.16 6.52
C ARG A 74 6.89 15.52 6.82
N LEU A 75 5.82 15.89 6.13
CA LEU A 75 5.13 17.16 6.41
C LEU A 75 4.52 17.15 7.81
N THR A 76 3.98 16.02 8.25
CA THR A 76 3.42 15.90 9.61
C THR A 76 4.45 15.87 10.73
N GLU A 77 5.77 15.83 10.45
CA GLU A 77 6.81 16.01 11.47
C GLU A 77 6.76 17.42 12.09
N ILE A 78 6.14 18.39 11.39
CA ILE A 78 5.92 19.74 11.90
C ILE A 78 4.50 19.81 12.46
N GLU A 79 4.37 19.83 13.79
CA GLU A 79 3.09 19.75 14.52
C GLU A 79 2.07 20.84 14.14
N ASN A 80 2.55 22.00 13.66
CA ASN A 80 1.69 23.12 13.29
C ASN A 80 1.08 22.99 11.88
N TRP A 81 1.58 22.08 11.04
CA TRP A 81 1.06 21.91 9.69
C TRP A 81 -0.13 20.95 9.67
N LYS A 82 -1.22 21.38 9.05
CA LYS A 82 -2.39 20.56 8.75
C LYS A 82 -2.23 19.94 7.36
N VAL A 83 -2.08 18.63 7.33
CA VAL A 83 -1.91 17.88 6.09
C VAL A 83 -3.16 17.04 5.82
N LEU A 84 -3.77 17.22 4.65
CA LEU A 84 -4.83 16.36 4.15
C LEU A 84 -4.24 15.34 3.18
N LEU A 85 -4.52 14.06 3.42
CA LEU A 85 -4.19 12.97 2.52
C LEU A 85 -5.49 12.37 1.97
N ILE A 86 -5.60 12.27 0.65
CA ILE A 86 -6.77 11.74 -0.04
C ILE A 86 -6.37 10.48 -0.80
N GLU A 87 -7.05 9.36 -0.57
CA GLU A 87 -6.82 8.10 -1.27
C GLU A 87 -8.13 7.60 -1.88
N ALA A 88 -8.06 7.03 -3.08
CA ALA A 88 -9.23 6.51 -3.78
C ALA A 88 -9.50 5.02 -3.48
N GLY A 89 -8.48 4.30 -3.01
CA GLY A 89 -8.56 2.95 -2.49
C GLY A 89 -8.95 2.87 -1.01
N ASP A 90 -9.12 1.65 -0.54
CA ASP A 90 -9.34 1.31 0.88
C ASP A 90 -7.99 0.93 1.52
N ASP A 91 -8.03 0.49 2.77
CA ASP A 91 -6.91 -0.21 3.41
C ASP A 91 -6.52 -1.46 2.59
N PRO A 92 -5.22 -1.75 2.42
CA PRO A 92 -4.79 -2.92 1.68
C PRO A 92 -5.15 -4.21 2.44
N SER A 93 -5.49 -5.27 1.71
CA SER A 93 -5.79 -6.56 2.31
C SER A 93 -4.57 -7.24 2.90
N ALA A 94 -4.84 -8.21 3.79
CA ALA A 94 -3.87 -9.14 4.34
C ALA A 94 -2.96 -9.83 3.30
N ILE A 95 -3.42 -9.96 2.05
CA ILE A 95 -2.65 -10.60 0.98
C ILE A 95 -1.40 -9.77 0.64
N SER A 96 -1.52 -8.43 0.69
CA SER A 96 -0.42 -7.51 0.41
C SER A 96 0.77 -7.68 1.36
N GLU A 97 0.55 -8.19 2.56
CA GLU A 97 1.60 -8.43 3.57
C GLU A 97 2.40 -9.71 3.30
N ILE A 98 1.92 -10.61 2.43
CA ILE A 98 2.54 -11.91 2.17
C ILE A 98 3.27 -11.84 0.83
N PRO A 99 4.62 -11.73 0.81
CA PRO A 99 5.39 -11.47 -0.41
C PRO A 99 5.07 -12.39 -1.59
N LEU A 100 4.92 -13.68 -1.33
CA LEU A 100 4.70 -14.69 -2.37
C LEU A 100 3.31 -14.58 -3.02
N LEU A 101 2.36 -13.91 -2.36
CA LEU A 101 0.97 -13.81 -2.79
C LEU A 101 0.64 -12.50 -3.50
N PHE A 102 1.61 -11.62 -3.77
CA PHE A 102 1.36 -10.39 -4.53
C PHE A 102 0.64 -10.63 -5.89
N PRO A 103 0.81 -11.75 -6.63
CA PRO A 103 0.04 -11.94 -7.87
C PRO A 103 -1.47 -12.04 -7.64
N GLU A 104 -1.90 -12.42 -6.44
CA GLU A 104 -3.31 -12.54 -6.05
C GLU A 104 -3.98 -11.17 -5.80
N THR A 105 -3.20 -10.09 -5.66
CA THR A 105 -3.76 -8.73 -5.53
C THR A 105 -4.05 -8.09 -6.90
N LEU A 106 -3.50 -8.64 -7.99
CA LEU A 106 -3.67 -8.12 -9.34
C LEU A 106 -5.10 -8.36 -9.86
N LEU A 107 -5.62 -7.39 -10.63
CA LEU A 107 -6.99 -7.42 -11.18
C LEU A 107 -8.10 -7.52 -10.11
N THR A 108 -7.80 -7.20 -8.86
CA THR A 108 -8.77 -7.12 -7.76
C THR A 108 -9.27 -5.68 -7.58
N SER A 109 -10.03 -5.40 -6.52
CA SER A 109 -10.40 -4.03 -6.14
C SER A 109 -9.22 -3.15 -5.72
N GLU A 110 -8.08 -3.77 -5.38
CA GLU A 110 -6.83 -3.10 -5.00
C GLU A 110 -5.96 -2.73 -6.20
N ASP A 111 -6.40 -3.05 -7.41
CA ASP A 111 -5.67 -2.78 -8.64
C ASP A 111 -6.54 -1.92 -9.56
N TYR A 112 -6.02 -0.77 -9.99
CA TYR A 112 -6.65 0.02 -11.04
C TYR A 112 -6.78 -0.77 -12.36
N ALA A 113 -5.90 -1.74 -12.59
CA ALA A 113 -5.93 -2.68 -13.70
C ALA A 113 -6.13 -1.99 -15.07
N TYR A 114 -5.40 -0.89 -15.27
CA TYR A 114 -5.52 -0.04 -16.45
C TYR A 114 -5.31 -0.86 -17.73
N ASN A 115 -5.98 -0.42 -18.79
CA ASN A 115 -5.77 -0.96 -20.13
C ASN A 115 -4.84 0.00 -20.87
N ALA A 116 -3.75 -0.53 -21.43
CA ALA A 116 -2.99 0.21 -22.42
C ALA A 116 -3.80 0.40 -23.70
N GLU A 117 -3.45 1.40 -24.51
CA GLU A 117 -3.97 1.49 -25.87
C GLU A 117 -3.53 0.25 -26.68
N PRO A 118 -4.41 -0.31 -27.54
CA PRO A 118 -4.03 -1.43 -28.39
C PRO A 118 -2.86 -1.09 -29.31
N ASP A 119 -1.91 -2.01 -29.44
CA ASP A 119 -0.74 -1.87 -30.31
C ASP A 119 -0.49 -3.18 -31.06
N GLU A 120 -0.06 -3.10 -32.32
CA GLU A 120 0.12 -4.27 -33.19
C GLU A 120 1.40 -5.07 -32.90
N SER A 121 2.35 -4.49 -32.17
CA SER A 121 3.67 -5.07 -31.89
C SER A 121 3.78 -5.75 -30.52
N ILE A 122 2.93 -5.37 -29.56
CA ILE A 122 2.96 -5.90 -28.18
C ILE A 122 1.64 -6.60 -27.81
N CYS A 123 1.68 -7.42 -26.74
CA CYS A 123 0.50 -8.08 -26.16
C CYS A 123 -0.40 -8.84 -27.14
N GLN A 124 0.16 -9.34 -28.26
CA GLN A 124 -0.61 -10.04 -29.30
C GLN A 124 -1.27 -11.34 -28.81
N SER A 125 -0.79 -11.93 -27.71
CA SER A 125 -1.37 -13.11 -27.05
C SER A 125 -2.41 -12.78 -25.98
N PHE A 126 -2.64 -11.50 -25.66
CA PHE A 126 -3.63 -11.08 -24.67
C PHE A 126 -5.03 -10.99 -25.30
N LYS A 127 -6.07 -11.17 -24.48
CA LYS A 127 -7.46 -10.97 -24.92
C LYS A 127 -7.63 -9.55 -25.44
N ASN A 128 -8.22 -9.42 -26.63
CA ASN A 128 -8.38 -8.16 -27.36
C ASN A 128 -7.07 -7.44 -27.70
N LYS A 129 -5.90 -8.10 -27.59
CA LYS A 129 -4.57 -7.53 -27.87
C LYS A 129 -4.25 -6.27 -27.05
N VAL A 130 -4.73 -6.24 -25.79
CA VAL A 130 -4.54 -5.10 -24.88
C VAL A 130 -3.70 -5.55 -23.69
N CYS A 131 -2.64 -4.79 -23.39
CA CYS A 131 -1.84 -5.00 -22.19
C CYS A 131 -2.59 -4.50 -20.96
N LYS A 132 -2.44 -5.23 -19.84
CA LYS A 132 -2.85 -4.78 -18.51
C LYS A 132 -1.70 -4.09 -17.81
N TRP A 133 -1.94 -2.88 -17.32
CA TRP A 133 -1.00 -2.10 -16.52
C TRP A 133 -1.56 -1.98 -15.11
N ASN A 134 -1.01 -2.79 -14.22
CA ASN A 134 -1.48 -2.87 -12.84
C ASN A 134 -0.89 -1.71 -12.04
N SER A 135 -1.72 -1.07 -11.22
CA SER A 135 -1.32 0.02 -10.32
C SER A 135 -2.15 -0.07 -9.06
N GLY A 136 -1.50 0.02 -7.91
CA GLY A 136 -2.18 -0.18 -6.63
C GLY A 136 -3.20 0.93 -6.36
N LYS A 137 -4.38 0.51 -5.90
CA LYS A 137 -5.52 1.33 -5.49
C LYS A 137 -5.87 0.97 -4.04
N ALA A 138 -5.00 1.35 -3.13
CA ALA A 138 -5.12 1.16 -1.70
C ALA A 138 -4.23 2.18 -0.98
N LEU A 139 -4.37 2.34 0.33
CA LEU A 139 -3.38 3.06 1.13
C LEU A 139 -2.01 2.36 1.00
N GLY A 140 -0.98 3.10 0.59
CA GLY A 140 0.32 2.57 0.13
C GLY A 140 0.46 2.50 -1.39
N GLY A 141 -0.64 2.45 -2.14
CA GLY A 141 -0.69 2.41 -3.60
C GLY A 141 0.06 1.21 -4.17
N SER A 142 0.84 1.40 -5.24
CA SER A 142 1.53 0.28 -5.90
C SER A 142 2.54 -0.47 -5.04
N SER A 143 2.95 0.04 -3.86
CA SER A 143 3.79 -0.74 -2.94
C SER A 143 3.06 -1.94 -2.32
N THR A 144 1.74 -1.96 -2.32
CA THR A 144 0.93 -3.06 -1.75
C THR A 144 0.70 -4.20 -2.74
N ILE A 145 0.98 -3.99 -4.03
CA ILE A 145 0.78 -4.99 -5.10
C ILE A 145 2.06 -5.32 -5.88
N ASN A 146 3.22 -4.83 -5.43
CA ASN A 146 4.49 -5.05 -6.14
C ASN A 146 5.17 -6.36 -5.69
N GLY A 147 6.25 -6.72 -6.38
CA GLY A 147 7.05 -7.91 -6.06
C GLY A 147 8.05 -7.74 -4.91
N LEU A 148 7.94 -6.68 -4.09
CA LEU A 148 8.77 -6.37 -2.91
C LEU A 148 10.28 -6.38 -3.14
N MET A 149 10.72 -6.21 -4.39
CA MET A 149 12.14 -6.07 -4.71
C MET A 149 12.63 -4.68 -4.30
N TYR A 150 13.75 -4.65 -3.57
CA TYR A 150 14.42 -3.41 -3.19
C TYR A 150 15.81 -3.35 -3.80
N THR A 151 15.99 -2.48 -4.80
CA THR A 151 17.26 -2.23 -5.48
C THR A 151 17.40 -0.74 -5.77
N TYR A 152 18.63 -0.23 -5.71
CA TYR A 152 18.92 1.10 -6.24
C TYR A 152 19.02 1.07 -7.77
N GLY A 153 18.80 2.22 -8.40
CA GLY A 153 19.12 2.40 -9.83
C GLY A 153 20.63 2.44 -10.08
N ASN A 154 21.03 2.42 -11.35
CA ASN A 154 22.42 2.65 -11.73
C ASN A 154 22.79 4.11 -11.40
N ASP A 155 24.00 4.34 -10.89
CA ASP A 155 24.47 5.67 -10.50
C ASP A 155 24.49 6.65 -11.68
N GLU A 156 24.82 6.17 -12.87
CA GLU A 156 24.87 6.98 -14.08
C GLU A 156 23.49 7.51 -14.51
N ASP A 157 22.39 6.81 -14.21
CA ASP A 157 21.04 7.28 -14.52
C ASP A 157 20.73 8.59 -13.77
N TYR A 158 21.10 8.67 -12.49
CA TYR A 158 20.93 9.87 -11.65
C TYR A 158 21.91 10.98 -12.05
N ASN A 159 23.16 10.62 -12.34
CA ASN A 159 24.15 11.60 -12.82
C ASN A 159 23.73 12.23 -14.15
N GLU A 160 23.11 11.45 -15.03
CA GLU A 160 22.55 11.98 -16.28
C GLU A 160 21.41 12.97 -16.00
N TRP A 161 20.52 12.69 -15.04
CA TRP A 161 19.49 13.67 -14.65
C TRP A 161 20.10 15.00 -14.22
N SER A 162 21.19 14.97 -13.44
CA SER A 162 21.92 16.16 -13.05
C SER A 162 22.54 16.89 -14.26
N ARG A 163 23.17 16.16 -15.20
CA ARG A 163 23.73 16.74 -16.44
C ARG A 163 22.67 17.35 -17.36
N MET A 164 21.44 16.84 -17.32
CA MET A 164 20.28 17.41 -18.02
C MET A 164 19.78 18.73 -17.40
N GLY A 165 20.40 19.18 -16.30
CA GLY A 165 20.07 20.44 -15.62
C GLY A 165 19.17 20.28 -14.38
N ASN A 166 18.96 19.05 -13.90
CA ASN A 166 18.22 18.80 -12.66
C ASN A 166 19.18 18.85 -11.47
N GLU A 167 19.52 20.05 -11.01
CA GLU A 167 20.39 20.26 -9.84
C GLU A 167 19.85 19.50 -8.61
N GLY A 168 20.74 18.88 -7.83
CA GLY A 168 20.35 18.08 -6.65
C GLY A 168 20.01 16.62 -6.93
N TRP A 169 20.02 16.17 -8.20
CA TRP A 169 19.60 14.82 -8.60
C TRP A 169 20.74 13.87 -9.00
N SER A 170 22.01 14.23 -8.78
CA SER A 170 23.11 13.28 -9.00
C SER A 170 23.05 12.12 -8.01
N PHE A 171 23.71 10.99 -8.32
CA PHE A 171 23.67 9.82 -7.44
C PHE A 171 24.14 10.13 -6.02
N GLU A 172 25.21 10.92 -5.90
CA GLU A 172 25.76 11.34 -4.61
C GLU A 172 24.76 12.16 -3.79
N GLU A 173 23.98 13.03 -4.44
CA GLU A 173 22.99 13.90 -3.79
C GLU A 173 21.73 13.13 -3.34
N VAL A 174 21.30 12.12 -4.09
CA VAL A 174 20.11 11.31 -3.75
C VAL A 174 20.39 10.17 -2.78
N LEU A 175 21.63 9.66 -2.74
CA LEU A 175 22.03 8.53 -1.89
C LEU A 175 21.68 8.69 -0.39
N PRO A 176 21.82 9.88 0.24
CA PRO A 176 21.38 10.08 1.61
C PRO A 176 19.88 9.79 1.82
N TYR A 177 19.03 10.09 0.84
CA TYR A 177 17.59 9.83 0.91
C TYR A 177 17.27 8.34 0.74
N PHE A 178 18.01 7.63 -0.10
CA PHE A 178 17.91 6.16 -0.19
C PHE A 178 18.31 5.47 1.10
N LYS A 179 19.36 5.95 1.77
CA LYS A 179 19.75 5.43 3.09
C LYS A 179 18.73 5.78 4.16
N LYS A 180 18.18 6.99 4.14
CA LYS A 180 17.16 7.45 5.12
C LYS A 180 15.85 6.65 5.04
N SER A 181 15.51 6.09 3.88
CA SER A 181 14.30 5.28 3.71
C SER A 181 14.44 3.84 4.18
N GLN A 182 15.65 3.42 4.58
CA GLN A 182 15.94 2.08 5.08
C GLN A 182 16.09 2.09 6.60
N ALA A 183 15.61 1.01 7.23
CA ALA A 183 16.01 0.64 8.57
C ALA A 183 16.72 -0.72 8.46
N CYS A 184 18.05 -0.70 8.51
CA CYS A 184 18.84 -1.91 8.73
C CYS A 184 19.31 -1.85 10.19
N ASP A 185 18.66 -2.63 11.06
CA ASP A 185 19.19 -2.96 12.37
C ASP A 185 20.39 -3.92 12.24
#